data_AF-A0A497T356-F1
#
_entry.id   AF-A0A497T356-F1
#
_cell.length_a   1.000
_cell.length_b   1.000
_cell.length_c   1.000
_cell.angle_alpha   90.00
_cell.angle_beta   90.00
_cell.angle_gamma   90.00
#
_symmetry.space_group_name_H-M   'P 1'
#
loop_
_entity.id
_entity.type
_entity.pdbx_description
1 polymer ?
#
loop_
_entity_poly.entity_id
_entity_poly.type
_entity_poly.pdbx_seq_one_letter_code
_entity_poly.pdbx_strand_id
1 'polypeptide(L)'
;MKALSTTILIVVSAVVILIAALVVLTIFGGGMGQVSTLTQFKNNCIIQAKTTCSSFGAMPPTWDLDVSVSGTKTSCSKEVGLANCDGLCEQVLKGNCISQAECPPQNKISMCSNNKVCCSQ
;
A
#
# COMPACT_ATOMS: atom_id res chain seq x y z
N MET A 1 -15.23 -32.84 26.28
CA MET A 1 -14.92 -31.39 26.16
C MET A 1 -13.98 -31.08 24.98
N LYS A 2 -14.15 -31.70 23.79
CA LYS A 2 -13.33 -31.40 22.59
C LYS A 2 -14.09 -30.58 21.54
N ALA A 3 -15.41 -30.76 21.44
CA ALA A 3 -16.25 -30.06 20.47
C ALA A 3 -16.43 -28.55 20.75
N LEU A 4 -16.41 -28.13 22.02
CA LEU A 4 -16.54 -26.72 22.42
C LEU A 4 -15.31 -25.87 22.07
N SER A 5 -14.12 -26.48 22.00
CA SER A 5 -12.87 -25.76 21.71
C SER A 5 -12.74 -25.45 20.22
N THR A 6 -13.16 -26.38 19.36
CA THR A 6 -13.12 -26.17 17.91
C THR A 6 -14.11 -25.10 17.44
N THR A 7 -15.32 -25.05 18.01
CA THR A 7 -16.30 -23.99 17.68
C THR A 7 -15.80 -22.61 18.08
N ILE A 8 -15.16 -22.46 19.24
CA ILE A 8 -14.55 -21.19 19.65
C ILE A 8 -13.45 -20.76 18.66
N LEU A 9 -12.59 -21.69 18.22
CA LEU A 9 -11.52 -21.36 17.27
C LEU A 9 -12.05 -20.92 15.90
N ILE A 10 -13.14 -21.52 15.42
CA ILE A 10 -13.78 -21.12 14.17
C ILE A 10 -14.38 -19.71 14.28
N VAL A 11 -15.01 -19.38 15.41
CA VAL A 11 -15.57 -18.05 15.63
C VAL A 11 -14.47 -17.00 15.70
N VAL A 12 -13.39 -17.27 16.44
CA VAL A 12 -12.26 -16.34 16.57
C VAL A 12 -11.59 -16.10 15.22
N SER A 13 -11.36 -17.15 14.41
CA SER A 13 -10.73 -16.98 13.10
C SER A 13 -11.61 -16.17 12.13
N ALA A 14 -12.93 -16.41 12.12
CA ALA A 14 -13.86 -15.64 11.31
C ALA A 14 -13.89 -14.15 11.68
N VAL A 15 -13.87 -13.83 12.98
CA VAL A 15 -13.83 -12.44 13.45
C VAL A 15 -12.54 -11.75 13.04
N VAL A 16 -11.39 -12.43 13.14
CA VAL A 16 -10.09 -11.86 12.71
C VAL A 16 -10.08 -11.56 11.21
N ILE A 17 -10.61 -12.46 10.38
CA ILE A 17 -10.70 -12.23 8.92
C ILE A 17 -11.61 -11.04 8.61
N LEU A 18 -12.76 -10.92 9.29
CA LEU A 18 -13.67 -9.79 9.13
C LEU A 18 -13.01 -8.46 9.51
N ILE A 19 -12.30 -8.41 10.63
CA ILE A 19 -11.59 -7.20 11.07
C ILE A 19 -10.49 -6.83 10.07
N ALA A 20 -9.68 -7.81 9.62
CA ALA A 20 -8.64 -7.56 8.63
C ALA A 20 -9.21 -7.01 7.31
N ALA A 21 -10.30 -7.59 6.82
CA ALA A 21 -11.01 -7.08 5.65
C ALA A 21 -11.55 -5.66 5.87
N LEU A 22 -12.08 -5.36 7.06
CA LEU A 22 -12.58 -4.03 7.41
C LEU A 22 -11.47 -2.99 7.51
N VAL A 23 -10.30 -3.35 8.03
CA VAL A 23 -9.12 -2.49 8.09
C VAL A 23 -8.58 -2.20 6.69
N VAL A 24 -8.51 -3.23 5.84
CA VAL A 24 -8.17 -3.07 4.42
C VAL A 24 -9.19 -2.16 3.74
N LEU A 25 -10.49 -2.40 3.91
CA LEU A 25 -11.55 -1.57 3.36
C LEU A 25 -11.58 -0.15 3.93
N THR A 26 -11.11 0.11 5.15
CA THR A 26 -11.04 1.47 5.70
C THR A 26 -9.77 2.21 5.27
N ILE A 27 -8.64 1.52 5.07
CA ILE A 27 -7.44 2.11 4.47
C ILE A 27 -7.67 2.43 2.99
N PHE A 28 -8.32 1.53 2.25
CA PHE A 28 -8.61 1.72 0.82
C PHE A 28 -9.92 2.49 0.57
N GLY A 29 -10.92 2.37 1.46
CA GLY A 29 -12.25 3.01 1.35
C GLY A 29 -12.41 4.28 2.18
N GLY A 30 -11.47 4.61 3.06
CA GLY A 30 -11.35 5.95 3.68
C GLY A 30 -11.11 7.08 2.67
N GLY A 31 -10.85 6.73 1.40
CA GLY A 31 -10.83 7.65 0.26
C GLY A 31 -12.20 7.94 -0.37
N MET A 32 -13.30 7.32 0.09
CA MET A 32 -14.66 7.67 -0.37
C MET A 32 -15.20 8.96 0.26
N GLY A 33 -14.43 9.61 1.15
CA GLY A 33 -14.61 11.02 1.46
C GLY A 33 -14.03 11.84 0.32
N GLN A 34 -14.83 12.09 -0.72
CA GLN A 34 -14.67 13.18 -1.69
C GLN A 34 -13.23 13.74 -1.76
N VAL A 35 -12.35 13.10 -2.54
CA VAL A 35 -11.08 13.73 -2.93
C VAL A 35 -11.43 14.97 -3.74
N SER A 36 -11.61 16.09 -3.02
CA SER A 36 -12.17 17.33 -3.56
C SER A 36 -11.20 17.98 -4.55
N THR A 37 -9.93 17.56 -4.53
CA THR A 37 -8.87 18.07 -5.40
C THR A 37 -7.94 16.95 -5.89
N LEU A 38 -7.41 17.13 -7.10
CA LEU A 38 -6.41 16.24 -7.73
C LEU A 38 -5.16 16.05 -6.84
N THR A 39 -4.76 17.11 -6.14
CA THR A 39 -3.62 17.11 -5.20
C THR A 39 -3.85 16.14 -4.04
N GLN A 40 -5.04 16.14 -3.46
CA GLN A 40 -5.38 15.23 -2.36
C GLN A 40 -5.43 13.78 -2.84
N PHE A 41 -5.93 13.55 -4.05
CA PHE A 41 -5.90 12.23 -4.69
C PHE A 41 -4.47 11.73 -4.90
N LYS A 42 -3.60 12.56 -5.47
CA LYS A 42 -2.18 12.24 -5.68
C LYS A 42 -1.47 11.91 -4.37
N ASN A 43 -1.71 12.68 -3.31
CA ASN A 43 -1.14 12.41 -1.99
C ASN A 43 -1.63 11.08 -1.40
N ASN A 44 -2.93 10.76 -1.55
CA ASN A 44 -3.47 9.47 -1.12
C ASN A 44 -2.85 8.30 -1.88
N CYS A 45 -2.68 8.43 -3.19
CA CYS A 45 -1.97 7.45 -4.00
C CYS A 45 -0.55 7.21 -3.45
N ILE A 46 0.22 8.27 -3.21
CA ILE A 46 1.58 8.15 -2.66
C ILE A 46 1.59 7.44 -1.30
N ILE A 47 0.63 7.75 -0.41
CA ILE A 47 0.51 7.10 0.90
C ILE A 47 0.16 5.61 0.76
N GLN A 48 -0.80 5.28 -0.10
CA GLN A 48 -1.17 3.89 -0.37
C GLN A 48 0.01 3.12 -0.95
N ALA A 49 0.70 3.67 -1.95
CA ALA A 49 1.90 3.06 -2.52
C ALA A 49 2.98 2.86 -1.47
N LYS A 50 3.26 3.86 -0.62
CA LYS A 50 4.24 3.71 0.46
C LYS A 50 3.89 2.55 1.39
N THR A 51 2.61 2.41 1.71
CA THR A 51 2.13 1.38 2.64
C THR A 51 2.24 -0.01 2.01
N THR A 52 1.74 -0.20 0.78
CA THR A 52 1.80 -1.49 0.10
C THR A 52 3.22 -1.86 -0.33
N CYS A 53 4.03 -0.88 -0.76
CA CYS A 53 5.43 -1.12 -1.07
C CYS A 53 6.25 -1.45 0.17
N SER A 54 5.97 -0.86 1.34
CA SER A 54 6.65 -1.27 2.57
C SER A 54 6.23 -2.65 3.07
N SER A 55 4.96 -3.04 2.89
CA SER A 55 4.44 -4.32 3.39
C SER A 55 4.62 -5.51 2.44
N PHE A 56 4.48 -5.28 1.14
CA PHE A 56 4.42 -6.34 0.10
C PHE A 56 5.45 -6.16 -1.03
N GLY A 57 6.13 -5.01 -1.12
CA GLY A 57 7.05 -4.72 -2.23
C GLY A 57 6.38 -4.56 -3.59
N ALA A 58 5.05 -4.37 -3.60
CA ALA A 58 4.25 -4.22 -4.80
C ALA A 58 3.31 -3.02 -4.70
N MET A 59 2.94 -2.48 -5.87
CA MET A 59 1.94 -1.43 -6.00
C MET A 59 0.57 -1.94 -5.52
N PRO A 60 -0.32 -1.06 -5.02
CA PRO A 60 -1.68 -1.44 -4.70
C PRO A 60 -2.39 -1.99 -5.95
N PRO A 61 -3.27 -3.00 -5.84
CA PRO A 61 -4.07 -3.46 -6.98
C PRO A 61 -5.02 -2.37 -7.53
N THR A 62 -5.26 -1.34 -6.73
CA THR A 62 -6.04 -0.14 -7.08
C THR A 62 -5.23 0.92 -7.83
N TRP A 63 -3.96 0.68 -8.13
CA TRP A 63 -3.07 1.69 -8.71
C TRP A 63 -3.47 2.15 -10.12
N ASP A 64 -3.89 1.19 -10.95
CA ASP A 64 -4.32 1.43 -12.34
C ASP A 64 -5.85 1.53 -12.47
N LEU A 65 -6.59 1.52 -11.35
CA LEU A 65 -8.04 1.71 -11.37
C LEU A 65 -8.37 3.17 -11.70
N ASP A 66 -9.07 3.39 -12.82
CA ASP A 66 -9.60 4.69 -13.19
C ASP A 66 -10.73 5.09 -12.23
N VAL A 67 -10.55 6.21 -11.56
CA VAL A 67 -11.53 6.83 -10.66
C VAL A 67 -11.86 8.24 -11.13
N SER A 68 -13.07 8.71 -10.84
CA SER A 68 -13.49 10.07 -11.17
C SER A 68 -13.07 11.01 -10.04
N VAL A 69 -12.11 11.90 -10.31
CA VAL A 69 -11.64 12.93 -9.37
C VAL A 69 -11.96 14.28 -9.98
N SER A 70 -12.82 15.07 -9.31
CA SER A 70 -13.22 16.40 -9.80
C SER A 70 -13.77 16.39 -11.24
N GLY A 71 -14.51 15.34 -11.62
CA GLY A 71 -15.09 15.18 -12.96
C GLY A 71 -14.13 14.69 -14.04
N THR A 72 -12.84 14.50 -13.72
CA THR A 72 -11.85 13.91 -14.63
C THR A 72 -11.61 12.45 -14.26
N LYS A 73 -11.65 11.55 -15.25
CA LYS A 73 -11.25 10.15 -15.05
C LYS A 73 -9.73 10.06 -15.01
N THR A 74 -9.20 9.67 -13.86
CA THR A 74 -7.76 9.51 -13.67
C THR A 74 -7.44 8.32 -12.77
N SER A 75 -6.19 7.87 -12.75
CA SER A 75 -5.71 6.76 -11.93
C SER A 75 -4.44 7.17 -11.18
N CYS A 76 -4.11 6.45 -10.10
CA CYS A 76 -2.88 6.72 -9.35
C CYS A 76 -1.63 6.56 -10.23
N SER A 77 -1.65 5.57 -11.12
CA SER A 77 -0.62 5.34 -12.15
C SER A 77 -0.40 6.58 -13.03
N LYS A 78 -1.48 7.21 -13.51
CA LYS A 78 -1.40 8.44 -14.33
C LYS A 78 -0.97 9.69 -13.55
N GLU A 79 -1.53 9.92 -12.37
CA GLU A 79 -1.29 11.16 -11.61
C GLU A 79 0.08 11.21 -10.94
N VAL A 80 0.54 10.06 -10.46
CA VAL A 80 1.83 9.94 -9.77
C VAL A 80 2.95 9.62 -10.77
N GLY A 81 2.64 8.95 -11.89
CA GLY A 81 3.61 8.61 -12.92
C GLY A 81 4.60 7.51 -12.50
N LEU A 82 4.21 6.69 -11.52
CA LEU A 82 5.03 5.60 -10.98
C LEU A 82 4.43 4.27 -11.44
N ALA A 83 5.26 3.41 -12.05
CA ALA A 83 4.83 2.08 -12.46
C ALA A 83 5.06 1.01 -11.37
N ASN A 84 5.96 1.28 -10.43
CA ASN A 84 6.43 0.30 -9.44
C ASN A 84 6.95 0.97 -8.16
N CYS A 85 7.19 0.16 -7.14
CA CYS A 85 7.74 0.60 -5.85
C CYS A 85 9.15 1.20 -5.98
N ASP A 86 9.88 0.88 -7.05
CA ASP A 86 11.20 1.43 -7.33
C ASP A 86 11.14 2.93 -7.60
N GLY A 87 10.22 3.37 -8.47
CA GLY A 87 10.04 4.79 -8.71
C GLY A 87 9.56 5.55 -7.47
N LEU A 88 8.80 4.90 -6.58
CA LEU A 88 8.43 5.51 -5.29
C LEU A 88 9.67 5.73 -4.41
N CYS A 89 10.57 4.76 -4.36
CA CYS A 89 11.81 4.86 -3.61
C CYS A 89 12.67 6.03 -4.10
N GLU A 90 12.91 6.11 -5.41
CA GLU A 90 13.79 7.11 -5.99
C GLU A 90 13.16 8.51 -5.99
N GLN A 91 11.90 8.62 -6.42
CA GLN A 91 11.28 9.93 -6.66
C GLN A 91 10.61 10.53 -5.41
N VAL A 92 10.09 9.69 -4.51
CA VAL A 92 9.34 10.17 -3.33
C VAL A 92 10.17 10.03 -2.06
N LEU A 93 10.79 8.86 -1.84
CA LEU A 93 11.54 8.59 -0.62
C LEU A 93 13.00 9.06 -0.70
N LYS A 94 13.46 9.49 -1.88
CA LYS A 94 14.85 9.91 -2.16
C LYS A 94 15.88 8.85 -1.75
N GLY A 95 15.50 7.58 -1.84
CA GLY A 95 16.38 6.44 -1.60
C GLY A 95 16.77 5.73 -2.90
N ASN A 96 17.55 4.68 -2.77
CA ASN A 96 17.88 3.78 -3.89
C ASN A 96 17.42 2.35 -3.57
N CYS A 97 16.93 1.65 -4.60
CA CYS A 97 16.57 0.25 -4.49
C CYS A 97 17.81 -0.64 -4.61
N ILE A 98 18.32 -1.12 -3.48
CA ILE A 98 19.49 -2.00 -3.39
C ILE A 98 19.13 -3.35 -2.79
N SER A 99 20.07 -4.30 -2.84
CA SER A 99 19.84 -5.62 -2.25
C SER A 99 19.72 -5.51 -0.73
N GLN A 100 18.89 -6.36 -0.11
CA GLN A 100 18.72 -6.36 1.34
C GLN A 100 20.04 -6.55 2.11
N ALA A 101 21.00 -7.26 1.52
CA ALA A 101 22.32 -7.47 2.11
C ALA A 101 23.21 -6.21 2.12
N GLU A 102 22.94 -5.25 1.23
CA GLU A 102 23.75 -4.03 1.05
C GLU A 102 23.17 -2.84 1.82
N CYS A 103 21.90 -2.92 2.26
CA CYS A 103 21.26 -1.87 3.04
C CYS A 103 21.38 -2.13 4.55
N PRO A 104 22.02 -1.23 5.32
CA PRO A 104 21.99 -1.33 6.77
C PRO A 104 20.55 -1.26 7.28
N PRO A 105 20.18 -2.04 8.33
CA PRO A 105 18.80 -2.14 8.78
C PRO A 105 18.22 -0.80 9.24
N GLN A 106 19.05 0.10 9.77
CA GLN A 106 18.65 1.47 10.14
C GLN A 106 18.30 2.38 8.95
N ASN A 107 18.79 2.09 7.74
CA ASN A 107 18.55 2.92 6.54
C ASN A 107 17.43 2.36 5.66
N LYS A 108 16.84 1.22 6.02
CA LYS A 108 15.75 0.60 5.27
C LYS A 108 14.45 1.40 5.44
N ILE A 109 13.93 1.94 4.35
CA ILE A 109 12.71 2.76 4.33
C ILE A 109 11.47 1.95 3.92
N SER A 110 11.58 1.17 2.83
CA SER A 110 10.48 0.37 2.27
C SER A 110 11.03 -0.83 1.49
N MET A 111 10.15 -1.67 0.91
CA MET A 111 10.57 -2.63 -0.11
C MET A 111 10.42 -2.02 -1.51
N CYS A 112 11.24 -2.51 -2.43
CA CYS A 112 11.15 -2.25 -3.87
C CYS A 112 10.73 -3.54 -4.59
N SER A 113 10.50 -3.47 -5.90
CA SER A 113 10.20 -4.66 -6.68
C SER A 113 11.42 -5.60 -6.75
N ASN A 114 11.18 -6.87 -7.09
CA ASN A 114 12.22 -7.91 -7.21
C ASN A 114 13.02 -8.16 -5.93
N ASN A 115 12.36 -8.14 -4.77
CA ASN A 115 12.96 -8.48 -3.47
C ASN A 115 14.10 -7.54 -3.02
N LYS A 116 14.15 -6.34 -3.60
CA LYS A 116 15.07 -5.25 -3.20
C LYS A 116 14.46 -4.43 -2.08
N VAL A 117 15.29 -3.65 -1.39
CA VAL A 117 14.85 -2.72 -0.35
C VAL A 117 15.20 -1.29 -0.74
N CYS A 118 14.29 -0.37 -0.45
CA CYS A 118 14.54 1.04 -0.57
C CYS A 118 15.42 1.46 0.61
N CYS A 119 16.65 1.85 0.31
CA CYS A 119 17.61 2.31 1.31
C CYS A 119 17.78 3.83 1.20
N SER A 120 17.75 4.54 2.32
CA SER A 120 18.18 5.94 2.36
C SER A 120 19.65 6.01 1.99
N GLN A 121 20.01 6.92 1.07
CA GLN A 121 21.39 7.41 0.96
C GLN A 121 21.80 8.08 2.28
#